data_AF-A0A6I7ZK92-F1
#
_entry.id   AF-A0A6I7ZK92-F1
#
_cell.length_a   1.000
_cell.length_b   1.000
_cell.length_c   1.000
_cell.angle_alpha   90.00
_cell.angle_beta   90.00
_cell.angle_gamma   90.00
#
_symmetry.space_group_name_H-M   'P 1'
#
loop_
_entity.id
_entity.type
_entity.pdbx_description
1 polymer ?
#
loop_
_entity_poly.entity_id
_entity_poly.type
_entity_poly.pdbx_seq_one_letter_code
_entity_poly.pdbx_strand_id
1 'polypeptide(L)'
;MKSDLQVIPGIGKNMAQHLINAGYPTVESLKKQDPEEIYLKDCVNMGEKVDRCALYVYRLAVHYANHDGVLPQDKQNWWDWKDN
;
A
#
# COMPACT_ATOMS: atom_id res chain seq x y z
N MET A 1 13.71 11.03 7.78
CA MET A 1 12.85 11.74 6.81
C MET A 1 11.50 11.06 6.79
N LYS A 2 10.39 11.81 6.64
CA LYS A 2 9.07 11.21 6.38
C LYS A 2 9.02 10.85 4.90
N SER A 3 8.60 9.63 4.59
CA SER A 3 8.38 9.21 3.19
C SER A 3 7.08 9.83 2.68
N ASP A 4 7.04 10.20 1.40
CA ASP A 4 5.84 10.68 0.72
C ASP A 4 4.67 9.69 0.85
N LEU A 5 4.95 8.40 1.03
CA LEU A 5 3.94 7.37 1.23
C LEU A 5 3.14 7.53 2.53
N GLN A 6 3.68 8.23 3.53
CA GLN A 6 3.00 8.46 4.82
C GLN A 6 1.85 9.47 4.72
N VAL A 7 1.63 10.09 3.55
CA VAL A 7 0.42 10.90 3.30
C VAL A 7 -0.81 10.02 3.05
N ILE A 8 -0.60 8.75 2.69
CA ILE A 8 -1.67 7.80 2.43
C ILE A 8 -2.31 7.37 3.76
N PRO A 9 -3.64 7.49 3.91
CA PRO A 9 -4.33 7.01 5.10
C PRO A 9 -4.02 5.54 5.40
N GLY A 10 -3.67 5.24 6.65
CA GLY A 10 -3.32 3.88 7.07
C GLY A 10 -1.86 3.46 6.81
N ILE A 11 -1.04 4.29 6.16
CA ILE A 11 0.39 4.01 5.97
C ILE A 11 1.24 4.72 7.02
N GLY A 12 1.68 3.95 8.01
CA GLY A 12 2.72 4.36 8.95
C GLY A 12 4.14 4.18 8.40
N LYS A 13 5.14 4.58 9.20
CA LYS A 13 6.57 4.43 8.85
C LYS A 13 6.94 3.02 8.41
N ASN A 14 6.43 2.00 9.09
CA ASN A 14 6.73 0.60 8.78
C ASN A 14 6.18 0.22 7.40
N MET A 15 4.88 0.42 7.14
CA MET A 15 4.28 0.11 5.84
C MET A 15 4.91 0.90 4.68
N ALA A 16 5.31 2.15 4.92
CA ALA A 16 6.06 2.92 3.92
C ALA A 16 7.40 2.23 3.59
N GLN A 17 8.10 1.67 4.58
CA GLN A 17 9.35 0.96 4.34
C GLN A 17 9.13 -0.35 3.57
N HIS A 18 8.05 -1.08 3.84
CA HIS A 18 7.68 -2.27 3.07
C HIS A 18 7.49 -1.93 1.58
N LEU A 19 6.72 -0.87 1.28
CA LEU A 19 6.52 -0.39 -0.08
C LEU A 19 7.83 0.03 -0.76
N ILE A 20 8.69 0.78 -0.06
CA ILE A 20 10.01 1.17 -0.56
C ILE A 20 10.85 -0.08 -0.91
N ASN A 21 10.90 -1.05 0.00
CA ASN A 21 11.67 -2.28 -0.20
C ASN A 21 11.09 -3.16 -1.33
N ALA A 22 9.78 -3.15 -1.51
CA ALA A 22 9.08 -3.81 -2.62
C ALA A 22 9.28 -3.09 -3.97
N GLY A 23 9.98 -1.95 -3.99
CA GLY A 23 10.33 -1.20 -5.21
C GLY A 23 9.44 0.01 -5.50
N TYR A 24 8.61 0.44 -4.55
CA TYR A 24 7.63 1.52 -4.72
C TYR A 24 7.89 2.67 -3.73
N PRO A 25 8.88 3.55 -3.99
CA PRO A 25 9.31 4.54 -3.00
C PRO A 25 8.41 5.78 -2.88
N THR A 26 7.42 5.95 -3.76
CA THR A 26 6.58 7.17 -3.85
C THR A 26 5.12 6.84 -4.16
N VAL A 27 4.20 7.77 -3.89
CA VAL A 27 2.78 7.62 -4.26
C VAL A 27 2.62 7.42 -5.77
N GLU A 28 3.37 8.16 -6.58
CA GLU A 28 3.37 8.01 -8.04
C GLU A 28 3.81 6.61 -8.49
N SER A 29 4.78 5.98 -7.81
CA SER A 29 5.21 4.62 -8.15
C SER A 29 4.13 3.55 -7.93
N LEU A 30 3.10 3.84 -7.12
CA LEU A 30 1.96 2.96 -6.89
C LEU A 30 0.87 3.08 -7.96
N LYS A 31 0.92 4.12 -8.81
CA LYS A 31 -0.07 4.31 -9.87
C LYS A 31 -0.03 3.13 -10.84
N LYS A 32 -1.22 2.64 -11.18
CA LYS A 32 -1.49 1.52 -12.09
C LYS A 32 -0.83 0.19 -11.70
N GLN A 33 -0.33 0.07 -10.48
CA GLN A 33 0.22 -1.18 -9.98
C GLN A 33 -0.89 -2.13 -9.54
N ASP A 34 -0.59 -3.43 -9.54
CA ASP A 34 -1.44 -4.44 -8.91
C ASP A 34 -1.05 -4.57 -7.43
N PRO A 35 -1.97 -4.34 -6.47
CA PRO A 35 -1.75 -4.58 -5.05
C PRO A 35 -1.26 -6.00 -4.71
N GLU A 36 -1.71 -7.02 -5.46
CA GLU A 36 -1.29 -8.41 -5.25
C GLU A 36 0.19 -8.58 -5.63
N GLU A 37 0.64 -7.96 -6.73
CA GLU A 37 2.05 -7.98 -7.11
C GLU A 37 2.92 -7.24 -6.10
N ILE A 38 2.44 -6.12 -5.55
CA ILE A 38 3.13 -5.40 -4.47
C ILE A 38 3.29 -6.32 -3.25
N TYR A 39 2.21 -7.00 -2.85
CA TYR A 39 2.24 -7.94 -1.73
C TYR A 39 3.22 -9.10 -1.96
N LEU A 40 3.25 -9.67 -3.17
CA LEU A 40 4.19 -10.73 -3.51
C LEU A 40 5.64 -10.25 -3.45
N LYS A 41 5.93 -9.05 -3.95
CA LYS A 41 7.27 -8.44 -3.86
C LYS A 41 7.68 -8.18 -2.40
N ASP A 42 6.75 -7.74 -1.57
CA ASP A 42 6.99 -7.54 -0.13
C ASP A 42 7.30 -8.88 0.57
N CYS A 43 6.55 -9.94 0.27
CA CYS A 43 6.85 -11.29 0.77
C CYS A 43 8.24 -11.79 0.33
N VAL A 44 8.60 -11.58 -0.94
CA VAL A 44 9.93 -11.93 -1.45
C VAL A 44 11.02 -11.14 -0.72
N ASN A 45 10.82 -9.84 -0.49
CA ASN A 45 11.78 -9.01 0.23
C ASN A 45 11.93 -9.42 1.71
N MET A 46 10.82 -9.76 2.37
CA MET A 46 10.83 -10.23 3.76
C MET A 46 11.39 -11.65 3.91
N GLY A 47 11.43 -12.43 2.83
CA GLY A 47 11.83 -13.84 2.85
C GLY A 47 10.79 -14.76 3.47
N GLU A 48 9.61 -14.24 3.78
CA GLU A 48 8.49 -14.96 4.38
C GLU A 48 7.16 -14.39 3.90
N LYS A 49 6.07 -15.12 4.16
CA LYS A 49 4.74 -14.64 3.84
C LYS A 49 4.31 -13.58 4.85
N VAL A 50 4.18 -12.34 4.41
CA VAL A 50 3.66 -11.23 5.22
C VAL A 50 2.18 -11.46 5.52
N ASP A 51 1.70 -10.96 6.66
CA ASP A 51 0.29 -11.07 7.01
C ASP A 51 -0.62 -10.47 5.93
N ARG A 52 -1.77 -11.10 5.69
CA ARG A 52 -2.71 -10.71 4.63
C ARG A 52 -3.26 -9.29 4.83
N CYS A 53 -3.25 -8.74 6.04
CA CYS A 53 -3.65 -7.35 6.26
C CYS A 53 -2.79 -6.34 5.48
N ALA A 54 -1.51 -6.67 5.20
CA ALA A 54 -0.63 -5.81 4.40
C ALA A 54 -1.17 -5.61 2.97
N LEU A 55 -1.72 -6.67 2.36
CA LEU A 55 -2.38 -6.58 1.06
C LEU A 55 -3.54 -5.58 1.05
N TYR A 56 -4.31 -5.49 2.14
CA TYR A 56 -5.43 -4.55 2.22
C TYR A 56 -4.92 -3.10 2.29
N VAL A 57 -3.81 -2.87 2.99
CA VAL A 57 -3.11 -1.58 2.96
C VAL A 57 -2.64 -1.26 1.54
N TYR A 58 -2.09 -2.22 0.81
CA TYR A 58 -1.63 -2.00 -0.58
C TYR A 58 -2.77 -1.71 -1.54
N ARG A 59 -3.94 -2.35 -1.37
CA ARG A 59 -5.15 -2.06 -2.14
C ARG A 59 -5.61 -0.61 -1.93
N LEU A 60 -5.67 -0.16 -0.68
CA LEU A 60 -5.94 1.23 -0.35
C LEU A 60 -4.90 2.16 -0.98
N ALA A 61 -3.61 1.84 -0.83
CA ALA A 61 -2.51 2.67 -1.31
C ALA A 61 -2.52 2.89 -2.82
N VAL A 62 -2.73 1.80 -3.59
CA VAL A 62 -2.86 1.86 -5.05
C VAL A 62 -4.11 2.63 -5.45
N HIS A 63 -5.23 2.41 -4.76
CA HIS A 63 -6.45 3.16 -5.06
C HIS A 63 -6.25 4.66 -4.82
N TYR A 64 -5.69 5.04 -3.68
CA TYR A 64 -5.33 6.42 -3.36
C TYR A 64 -4.45 7.05 -4.44
N ALA A 65 -3.40 6.34 -4.86
CA ALA A 65 -2.50 6.79 -5.92
C ALA A 65 -3.22 6.96 -7.27
N ASN A 66 -4.09 6.02 -7.64
CA ASN A 66 -4.85 6.06 -8.90
C ASN A 66 -5.91 7.15 -8.96
N HIS A 67 -6.35 7.68 -7.82
CA HIS A 67 -7.42 8.68 -7.71
C HIS A 67 -6.89 10.01 -7.15
N ASP A 68 -5.62 10.32 -7.42
CA ASP A 68 -4.96 11.59 -7.07
C ASP A 68 -5.14 11.98 -5.59
N GLY A 69 -5.07 10.98 -4.71
CA GLY A 69 -5.15 11.15 -3.27
C GLY A 69 -6.55 11.19 -2.68
N VAL A 70 -7.56 10.76 -3.46
CA VAL A 70 -8.95 10.68 -3.00
C VAL A 70 -9.31 9.23 -2.67
N LEU A 71 -9.89 9.00 -1.48
CA LEU A 71 -10.51 7.73 -1.10
C LEU A 71 -12.05 7.84 -1.16
N PRO A 72 -12.77 6.74 -1.47
CA PRO A 72 -14.22 6.69 -1.35
C PRO A 72 -14.68 6.98 0.08
N GLN A 73 -15.80 7.68 0.25
CA GLN A 73 -16.29 8.08 1.57
C GLN A 73 -16.58 6.89 2.51
N ASP A 74 -16.97 5.75 1.94
CA ASP A 74 -17.27 4.49 2.62
C ASP A 74 -16.04 3.59 2.83
N LYS A 75 -14.87 3.94 2.27
CA LYS A 75 -13.63 3.15 2.33
C LYS A 75 -12.42 3.98 2.74
N GLN A 76 -12.49 4.52 3.95
CA GLN A 76 -11.45 5.41 4.49
C GLN A 76 -10.32 4.65 5.20
N ASN A 77 -10.57 3.41 5.63
CA ASN A 77 -9.62 2.62 6.40
C ASN A 77 -9.16 1.40 5.62
N TRP A 78 -7.93 0.93 5.87
CA TRP A 78 -7.37 -0.23 5.16
C TRP A 78 -8.22 -1.49 5.31
N TRP A 79 -8.91 -1.68 6.44
CA TRP A 79 -9.77 -2.86 6.65
C TRP A 79 -11.04 -2.84 5.80
N ASP A 80 -11.44 -1.69 5.25
CA ASP A 80 -12.55 -1.57 4.28
C ASP A 80 -12.17 -2.16 2.90
N TRP A 81 -10.88 -2.50 2.73
CA TRP A 81 -10.29 -3.12 1.53
C TRP A 81 -9.95 -4.60 1.72
N LYS A 82 -10.36 -5.17 2.86
CA LYS A 82 -10.37 -6.62 3.04
C LYS A 82 -11.26 -7.26 1.98
N ASP A 83 -10.88 -8.46 1.55
CA ASP A 83 -11.58 -9.34 0.60
C ASP A 83 -12.97 -8.86 0.15
N ASN A 84 -13.06 -8.40 -1.11
CA ASN A 84 -14.31 -8.35 -1.87
C ASN A 84 -14.42 -9.62 -2.73
#